data_AF-A0A914LYL7-F1
#
_entry.id   AF-A0A914LYL7-F1
#
_cell.length_a   1.000
_cell.length_b   1.000
_cell.length_c   1.000
_cell.angle_alpha   90.00
_cell.angle_beta   90.00
_cell.angle_gamma   90.00
#
_symmetry.space_group_name_H-M   'P 1'
#
loop_
_entity.id
_entity.type
_entity.pdbx_description
1 polymer ?
#
loop_
_entity_poly.entity_id
_entity_poly.type
_entity_poly.pdbx_seq_one_letter_code
_entity_poly.pdbx_strand_id
1 'polypeptide(L)'
;MVWDIDWNDLSIEFDSETINNLDIPNVEHSDGFRSGMRAWNRTVQFWLANFVYRRSDRSIRMFYTMLVSSFWHGIHPGYFLSFLTIPLCTAAEDKLFNTFTIENRPKLLQISWSFIRTRGFEFMAAGFLLLDGWDTLRLWGRMYFWLHFSMLFIIMATYLLKSNPNTKKKYQRTKFPSNDEQKMN
;
A
#
# COMPACT_ATOMS: atom_id res chain seq x y z
N MET A 1 -19.57 18.23 -28.97
CA MET A 1 -19.86 17.36 -27.79
C MET A 1 -19.61 15.92 -28.23
N VAL A 2 -19.35 14.93 -27.36
CA VAL A 2 -18.99 13.53 -27.77
C VAL A 2 -19.93 12.92 -28.83
N TRP A 3 -21.15 13.45 -28.94
CA TRP A 3 -22.19 13.10 -29.91
C TRP A 3 -21.96 13.59 -31.35
N ASP A 4 -21.00 14.47 -31.59
CA ASP A 4 -20.67 15.02 -32.94
C ASP A 4 -19.48 14.29 -33.60
N ILE A 5 -19.01 13.19 -33.01
CA ILE A 5 -17.86 12.43 -33.49
C ILE A 5 -18.30 11.58 -34.68
N ASP A 6 -17.65 11.76 -35.83
CA ASP A 6 -17.79 10.84 -36.96
C ASP A 6 -17.04 9.55 -36.65
N TRP A 7 -17.77 8.51 -36.27
CA TRP A 7 -17.23 7.20 -35.94
C TRP A 7 -16.54 6.48 -37.11
N ASN A 8 -16.64 7.02 -38.34
CA ASN A 8 -15.96 6.49 -39.53
C ASN A 8 -14.65 7.21 -39.85
N ASP A 9 -14.29 8.26 -39.10
CA ASP A 9 -13.02 8.96 -39.28
C ASP A 9 -11.86 8.13 -38.70
N LEU A 10 -11.17 7.39 -39.58
CA LEU A 10 -10.01 6.57 -39.24
C LEU A 10 -8.76 7.38 -38.84
N SER A 11 -8.80 8.72 -38.91
CA SER A 11 -7.71 9.58 -38.45
C SER A 11 -7.74 9.86 -36.95
N ILE A 12 -8.84 9.50 -36.26
CA ILE A 12 -9.01 9.66 -34.81
C ILE A 12 -8.71 8.33 -34.12
N GLU A 13 -7.56 8.26 -33.43
CA GLU A 13 -7.22 7.13 -32.56
C GLU A 13 -7.87 7.33 -31.19
N PHE A 14 -8.88 6.50 -30.88
CA PHE A 14 -9.53 6.52 -29.57
C PHE A 14 -8.71 5.72 -28.57
N ASP A 15 -8.24 6.38 -27.52
CA ASP A 15 -7.60 5.74 -26.39
C ASP A 15 -8.51 5.75 -25.15
N SER A 16 -8.62 4.57 -24.52
CA SER A 16 -9.43 4.35 -23.31
C SER A 16 -8.64 4.52 -22.02
N GLU A 17 -7.35 4.88 -22.08
CA GLU A 17 -6.51 5.06 -20.88
C GLU A 17 -7.13 5.96 -19.82
N THR A 18 -7.84 7.02 -20.21
CA THR A 18 -8.46 7.97 -19.26
C THR A 18 -9.63 7.37 -18.48
N ILE A 19 -10.32 6.36 -19.02
CA ILE A 19 -11.39 5.62 -18.36
C ILE A 19 -10.93 4.29 -17.76
N ASN A 20 -9.65 3.93 -17.97
CA ASN A 20 -9.08 2.69 -17.44
C ASN A 20 -8.89 2.80 -15.92
N ASN A 21 -9.88 2.27 -15.20
CA ASN A 21 -9.97 2.39 -13.75
C ASN A 21 -9.29 1.24 -12.98
N LEU A 22 -8.91 0.15 -13.67
CA LEU A 22 -8.40 -1.06 -13.04
C LEU A 22 -7.22 -1.64 -13.81
N ASP A 23 -6.09 -1.78 -13.12
CA ASP A 23 -4.90 -2.44 -13.66
C ASP A 23 -4.66 -3.75 -12.92
N ILE A 24 -5.16 -4.84 -13.52
CA ILE A 24 -5.18 -6.17 -12.93
C ILE A 24 -3.76 -6.66 -12.62
N PRO A 25 -2.77 -6.59 -13.55
CA PRO A 25 -1.40 -6.98 -13.24
C PRO A 25 -0.83 -6.28 -12.01
N ASN A 26 -1.02 -4.97 -11.87
CA ASN A 26 -0.53 -4.24 -10.70
C ASN A 26 -1.36 -4.50 -9.45
N VAL A 27 -2.66 -4.74 -9.55
CA VAL A 27 -3.48 -5.15 -8.40
C VAL A 27 -2.98 -6.48 -7.85
N GLU A 28 -2.71 -7.48 -8.70
CA GLU A 28 -2.36 -8.83 -8.28
C GLU A 28 -0.87 -8.99 -7.91
N HIS A 29 0.03 -8.41 -8.71
CA HIS A 29 1.47 -8.72 -8.66
C HIS A 29 2.35 -7.57 -8.18
N SER A 30 1.80 -6.41 -7.80
CA SER A 30 2.64 -5.32 -7.29
C SER A 30 3.29 -5.65 -5.95
N ASP A 31 4.50 -5.13 -5.76
CA ASP A 31 5.34 -5.39 -4.59
C ASP A 31 4.71 -4.90 -3.27
N GLY A 32 3.85 -3.87 -3.30
CA GLY A 32 3.32 -3.22 -2.08
C GLY A 32 1.80 -3.16 -2.01
N PHE A 33 1.27 -3.03 -0.80
CA PHE A 33 -0.13 -2.68 -0.55
C PHE A 33 -0.47 -1.31 -1.16
N ARG A 34 0.45 -0.34 -1.08
CA ARG A 34 0.24 1.00 -1.64
C ARG A 34 0.09 0.96 -3.17
N SER A 35 0.94 0.20 -3.85
CA SER A 35 0.88 0.05 -5.30
C SER A 35 -0.37 -0.69 -5.75
N GLY A 36 -0.73 -1.80 -5.08
CA GLY A 36 -1.96 -2.54 -5.38
C GLY A 36 -3.21 -1.69 -5.19
N MET A 37 -3.27 -0.89 -4.11
CA MET A 37 -4.39 0.02 -3.86
C MET A 37 -4.49 1.13 -4.91
N ARG A 38 -3.36 1.66 -5.42
CA ARG A 38 -3.37 2.68 -6.47
C ARG A 38 -3.83 2.16 -7.83
N ALA A 39 -3.59 0.87 -8.09
CA ALA A 39 -4.01 0.20 -9.31
C ALA A 39 -5.50 -0.18 -9.30
N TRP A 40 -6.11 -0.23 -8.12
CA TRP A 40 -7.53 -0.50 -7.91
C TRP A 40 -8.34 0.80 -7.80
N ASN A 41 -9.26 1.02 -8.74
CA ASN A 41 -10.12 2.20 -8.79
C ASN A 41 -9.33 3.53 -8.89
N ARG A 42 -8.51 3.63 -9.94
CA ARG A 42 -7.59 4.74 -10.22
C ARG A 42 -8.26 6.12 -10.17
N THR A 43 -9.49 6.26 -10.65
CA THR A 43 -10.24 7.53 -10.64
C THR A 43 -10.55 7.97 -9.20
N VAL A 44 -11.01 7.06 -8.34
CA VAL A 44 -11.24 7.37 -6.91
C VAL A 44 -9.93 7.63 -6.19
N GLN A 45 -8.87 6.88 -6.49
CA GLN A 45 -7.53 7.13 -5.95
C GLN A 45 -7.02 8.52 -6.33
N PHE A 46 -7.22 8.96 -7.57
CA PHE A 46 -6.89 10.30 -8.03
C PHE A 46 -7.69 11.37 -7.27
N TRP A 47 -9.00 11.16 -7.09
CA TRP A 47 -9.85 12.06 -6.33
C TRP A 47 -9.40 12.15 -4.86
N LEU A 48 -9.22 11.02 -4.17
CA LEU A 48 -8.72 10.97 -2.79
C LEU A 48 -7.35 11.65 -2.66
N ALA A 49 -6.44 11.41 -3.59
CA ALA A 49 -5.11 12.01 -3.58
C ALA A 49 -5.16 13.53 -3.67
N ASN A 50 -5.97 14.07 -4.59
CA ASN A 50 -6.02 15.51 -4.85
C ASN A 50 -6.89 16.26 -3.85
N PHE A 51 -8.03 15.68 -3.45
CA PHE A 51 -9.04 16.38 -2.65
C PHE A 51 -8.94 16.11 -1.15
N VAL A 52 -8.44 14.95 -0.74
CA VAL A 52 -8.40 14.57 0.68
C VAL A 52 -6.94 14.53 1.18
N TYR A 53 -6.12 13.68 0.59
CA TYR A 53 -4.76 13.39 1.05
C TYR A 53 -3.85 14.63 1.07
N ARG A 54 -3.89 15.46 0.01
CA ARG A 54 -3.10 16.70 -0.09
C ARG A 54 -3.55 17.80 0.87
N ARG A 55 -4.82 17.79 1.28
CA ARG A 55 -5.42 18.80 2.18
C ARG A 55 -5.33 18.40 3.66
N SER A 56 -4.92 17.17 3.95
CA SER A 56 -4.85 16.62 5.31
C SER A 56 -3.48 16.86 5.96
N ASP A 57 -3.46 16.98 7.28
CA ASP A 57 -2.22 17.10 8.04
C ASP A 57 -1.29 15.91 7.83
N ARG A 58 0.02 16.18 7.72
CA ARG A 58 1.02 15.17 7.35
C ARG A 58 1.04 13.96 8.29
N SER A 59 0.71 14.14 9.57
CA SER A 59 0.73 13.10 10.62
C SER A 59 -0.43 12.10 10.49
N ILE A 60 -1.63 12.57 10.14
CA ILE A 60 -2.85 11.74 10.11
C ILE A 60 -3.37 11.47 8.70
N ARG A 61 -2.77 12.09 7.69
CA ARG A 61 -3.18 12.07 6.29
C ARG A 61 -3.55 10.69 5.74
N MET A 62 -2.76 9.65 6.02
CA MET A 62 -3.05 8.30 5.51
C MET A 62 -4.30 7.70 6.17
N PHE A 63 -4.39 7.83 7.49
CA PHE A 63 -5.56 7.40 8.26
C PHE A 63 -6.81 8.17 7.84
N TYR A 64 -6.73 9.50 7.77
CA TYR A 64 -7.85 10.35 7.38
C TYR A 64 -8.33 10.07 5.96
N THR A 65 -7.41 9.87 5.01
CA THR A 65 -7.78 9.51 3.62
C THR A 65 -8.53 8.18 3.57
N MET A 66 -8.08 7.17 4.31
CA MET A 66 -8.74 5.87 4.35
C MET A 66 -10.07 5.91 5.11
N LEU A 67 -10.20 6.76 6.11
CA LEU A 67 -11.47 7.03 6.79
C LEU A 67 -12.48 7.68 5.83
N VAL A 68 -12.07 8.70 5.07
CA VAL A 68 -12.94 9.30 4.05
C VAL A 68 -13.30 8.27 2.96
N SER A 69 -12.35 7.41 2.58
CA SER A 69 -12.60 6.31 1.65
C SER A 69 -13.67 5.35 2.19
N SER A 70 -13.61 4.95 3.48
CA SER A 70 -14.64 4.07 4.06
C SER A 70 -16.00 4.75 4.11
N PHE A 71 -16.04 6.03 4.49
CA PHE A 71 -17.29 6.82 4.47
C PHE A 71 -17.90 6.90 3.06
N TRP A 72 -17.07 7.04 2.03
CA TRP A 72 -17.53 7.06 0.63
C TRP A 72 -18.20 5.75 0.22
N HIS A 73 -17.74 4.61 0.74
CA HIS A 73 -18.37 3.30 0.51
C HIS A 73 -19.67 3.09 1.29
N GLY A 74 -19.81 3.72 2.47
CA GLY A 74 -21.05 3.73 3.25
C GLY A 74 -20.81 3.70 4.76
N ILE A 75 -21.90 3.79 5.53
CA ILE A 75 -21.85 3.80 7.01
C ILE A 75 -22.03 2.35 7.54
N HIS A 76 -21.25 1.42 6.99
CA HIS A 76 -21.22 0.03 7.43
C HIS A 76 -19.92 -0.25 8.19
N PRO A 77 -19.96 -0.79 9.42
CA PRO A 77 -18.76 -1.01 10.23
C PRO A 77 -17.67 -1.85 9.54
N GLY A 78 -18.04 -2.82 8.69
CA GLY A 78 -17.10 -3.62 7.91
C GLY A 78 -16.18 -2.78 7.01
N TYR A 79 -16.71 -1.72 6.39
CA TYR A 79 -15.89 -0.80 5.57
C TYR A 79 -14.82 -0.10 6.41
N PHE A 80 -15.18 0.41 7.59
CA PHE A 80 -14.21 1.06 8.47
C PHE A 80 -13.11 0.09 8.89
N LEU A 81 -13.46 -1.14 9.27
CA LEU A 81 -12.46 -2.14 9.67
C LEU A 81 -11.46 -2.45 8.54
N SER A 82 -11.95 -2.66 7.32
CA SER A 82 -11.11 -2.97 6.16
C SER A 82 -10.21 -1.79 5.78
N PHE A 83 -10.77 -0.59 5.61
CA PHE A 83 -9.99 0.56 5.16
C PHE A 83 -9.02 1.07 6.23
N LEU A 84 -9.39 1.03 7.51
CA LEU A 84 -8.49 1.44 8.60
C LEU A 84 -7.37 0.44 8.88
N THR A 85 -7.42 -0.76 8.29
CA THR A 85 -6.29 -1.70 8.30
C THR A 85 -5.20 -1.31 7.28
N ILE A 86 -5.55 -0.60 6.20
CA ILE A 86 -4.60 -0.18 5.14
C ILE A 86 -3.49 0.74 5.68
N PRO A 87 -3.74 1.76 6.53
CA PRO A 87 -2.69 2.57 7.13
C PRO A 87 -1.65 1.75 7.91
N LEU A 88 -2.07 0.69 8.61
CA LEU A 88 -1.15 -0.20 9.32
C LEU A 88 -0.27 -0.98 8.33
N CYS A 89 -0.87 -1.55 7.28
CA CYS A 89 -0.14 -2.31 6.25
C CYS A 89 0.87 -1.42 5.50
N THR A 90 0.45 -0.22 5.08
CA THR A 90 1.32 0.74 4.39
C THR A 90 2.43 1.26 5.29
N ALA A 91 2.19 1.42 6.60
CA ALA A 91 3.24 1.80 7.55
C ALA A 91 4.30 0.69 7.70
N ALA A 92 3.88 -0.58 7.75
CA ALA A 92 4.80 -1.72 7.79
C ALA A 92 5.61 -1.85 6.49
N GLU A 93 4.95 -1.71 5.35
CA GLU A 93 5.56 -1.66 4.01
C GLU A 93 6.64 -0.56 3.94
N ASP A 94 6.30 0.67 4.30
CA ASP A 94 7.22 1.80 4.26
C ASP A 94 8.46 1.52 5.14
N LYS A 95 8.31 0.89 6.31
CA LYS A 95 9.46 0.53 7.17
C LYS A 95 10.31 -0.59 6.58
N LEU A 96 9.68 -1.61 6.02
CA LEU A 96 10.37 -2.74 5.39
C LEU A 96 11.17 -2.26 4.17
N PHE A 97 10.55 -1.45 3.31
CA PHE A 97 11.13 -1.00 2.04
C PHE A 97 12.25 0.02 2.26
N ASN A 98 12.15 0.85 3.31
CA ASN A 98 13.24 1.72 3.73
C ASN A 98 14.42 0.98 4.38
N THR A 99 14.20 -0.24 4.87
CA THR A 99 15.26 -1.06 5.49
C THR A 99 15.95 -1.93 4.46
N PHE A 100 15.19 -2.51 3.52
CA PHE A 100 15.71 -3.37 2.47
C PHE A 100 15.22 -2.88 1.10
N THR A 101 16.16 -2.45 0.26
CA THR A 101 15.88 -2.24 -1.17
C THR A 101 15.50 -3.56 -1.82
N ILE A 102 14.68 -3.54 -2.87
CA ILE A 102 14.17 -4.75 -3.55
C ILE A 102 15.33 -5.71 -3.90
N GLU A 103 16.43 -5.18 -4.44
CA GLU A 103 17.63 -5.93 -4.80
C GLU A 103 18.34 -6.58 -3.61
N ASN A 104 18.29 -5.96 -2.43
CA ASN A 104 18.95 -6.44 -1.21
C ASN A 104 18.02 -7.25 -0.29
N ARG A 105 16.76 -7.51 -0.69
CA ARG A 105 15.85 -8.35 0.09
C ARG A 105 16.19 -9.82 -0.11
N PRO A 106 16.39 -10.62 0.96
CA PRO A 106 16.51 -12.07 0.83
C PRO A 106 15.31 -12.65 0.08
N LYS A 107 15.54 -13.64 -0.80
CA LYS A 107 14.46 -14.27 -1.60
C LYS A 107 13.30 -14.77 -0.73
N LEU A 108 13.61 -15.35 0.43
CA LEU A 108 12.60 -15.81 1.38
C LEU A 108 11.72 -14.66 1.89
N LEU A 109 12.32 -13.50 2.16
CA LEU A 109 11.58 -12.31 2.60
C LEU A 109 10.69 -11.78 1.48
N GLN A 110 11.17 -11.77 0.22
CA GLN A 110 10.35 -11.37 -0.92
C GLN A 110 9.14 -12.29 -1.10
N ILE A 111 9.35 -13.60 -1.12
CA ILE A 111 8.27 -14.60 -1.26
C ILE A 111 7.27 -14.49 -0.10
N SER A 112 7.78 -14.41 1.14
CA SER A 112 6.92 -14.26 2.32
C SER A 112 6.13 -12.96 2.29
N TRP A 113 6.76 -11.86 1.87
CA TRP A 113 6.10 -10.56 1.74
C TRP A 113 5.01 -10.58 0.67
N SER A 114 5.27 -11.14 -0.52
CA SER A 114 4.25 -11.30 -1.57
C SER A 114 3.06 -12.14 -1.09
N PHE A 115 3.32 -13.21 -0.34
CA PHE A 115 2.25 -14.03 0.24
C PHE A 115 1.41 -13.26 1.27
N ILE A 116 2.07 -12.56 2.20
CA ILE A 116 1.41 -11.71 3.20
C ILE A 116 0.60 -10.60 2.52
N ARG A 117 1.12 -10.00 1.46
CA ARG A 117 0.45 -8.95 0.69
C ARG A 117 -0.85 -9.47 0.09
N THR A 118 -0.78 -10.56 -0.67
CA THR A 118 -1.95 -11.14 -1.34
C THR A 118 -3.00 -11.63 -0.35
N ARG A 119 -2.61 -12.39 0.68
CA ARG A 119 -3.54 -12.82 1.74
C ARG A 119 -4.08 -11.67 2.58
N GLY A 120 -3.28 -10.61 2.74
CA GLY A 120 -3.70 -9.40 3.44
C GLY A 120 -4.82 -8.68 2.70
N PHE A 121 -4.74 -8.60 1.37
CA PHE A 121 -5.83 -8.06 0.54
C PHE A 121 -7.11 -8.87 0.68
N GLU A 122 -7.04 -10.20 0.64
CA GLU A 122 -8.20 -11.08 0.85
C GLU A 122 -8.82 -10.87 2.24
N PHE A 123 -7.98 -10.77 3.28
CA PHE A 123 -8.43 -10.54 4.65
C PHE A 123 -9.16 -9.19 4.80
N MET A 124 -8.65 -8.13 4.19
CA MET A 124 -9.32 -6.82 4.15
C MET A 124 -10.59 -6.87 3.28
N ALA A 125 -10.57 -7.54 2.14
CA ALA A 125 -11.72 -7.70 1.26
C ALA A 125 -12.87 -8.45 1.96
N ALA A 126 -12.57 -9.41 2.84
CA ALA A 126 -13.59 -10.10 3.62
C ALA A 126 -14.42 -9.12 4.48
N GLY A 127 -13.78 -8.18 5.19
CA GLY A 127 -14.50 -7.17 5.95
C GLY A 127 -15.31 -6.20 5.07
N PHE A 128 -14.83 -5.95 3.85
CA PHE A 128 -15.52 -5.12 2.87
C PHE A 128 -16.78 -5.82 2.32
N LEU A 129 -16.74 -7.15 2.17
CA LEU A 129 -17.86 -7.96 1.67
C LEU A 129 -18.90 -8.27 2.73
N LEU A 130 -18.48 -8.48 4.00
CA LEU A 130 -19.40 -8.85 5.08
C LEU A 130 -20.30 -7.70 5.52
N LEU A 131 -19.86 -6.44 5.37
CA LEU A 131 -20.53 -5.20 5.80
C LEU A 131 -20.74 -5.06 7.31
N ASP A 132 -21.15 -6.13 7.99
CA ASP A 132 -21.36 -6.18 9.44
C ASP A 132 -20.02 -6.25 10.19
N GLY A 133 -19.88 -5.40 11.22
CA GLY A 133 -18.66 -5.30 12.00
C GLY A 133 -18.42 -6.49 12.92
N TRP A 134 -19.48 -7.03 13.52
CA TRP A 134 -19.37 -8.16 14.45
C TRP A 134 -19.02 -9.44 13.71
N ASP A 135 -19.66 -9.71 12.57
CA ASP A 135 -19.32 -10.87 11.76
C ASP A 135 -17.90 -10.75 11.18
N THR A 136 -17.48 -9.54 10.78
CA THR A 136 -16.11 -9.27 10.37
C THR A 136 -15.12 -9.56 11.50
N LEU A 137 -15.36 -9.03 12.70
CA LEU A 137 -14.49 -9.27 13.87
C LEU A 137 -14.48 -10.74 14.29
N ARG A 138 -15.62 -11.44 14.18
CA ARG A 138 -15.70 -12.89 14.45
C ARG A 138 -14.87 -13.67 13.45
N LEU A 139 -14.97 -13.37 12.16
CA LEU A 139 -14.17 -13.99 11.10
C LEU A 139 -12.68 -13.73 11.31
N TRP A 140 -12.31 -12.48 11.55
CA TRP A 140 -10.93 -12.07 11.80
C TRP A 140 -10.37 -12.71 13.07
N GLY A 141 -11.18 -12.82 14.12
CA GLY A 141 -10.85 -13.54 15.35
C GLY A 141 -10.62 -15.03 15.13
N ARG A 142 -11.40 -15.68 14.26
CA ARG A 142 -11.17 -17.08 13.86
C ARG A 142 -9.90 -17.26 13.04
N MET A 143 -9.46 -16.20 12.35
CA MET A 143 -8.16 -16.14 11.68
C MET A 143 -7.06 -15.55 12.59
N TYR A 144 -7.32 -15.41 13.89
CA TYR A 144 -6.38 -14.92 14.90
C TYR A 144 -5.78 -13.54 14.62
N PHE A 145 -6.47 -12.67 13.86
CA PHE A 145 -5.96 -11.35 13.47
C PHE A 145 -4.53 -11.40 12.89
N TRP A 146 -4.19 -12.48 12.16
CA TRP A 146 -2.83 -12.76 11.70
C TRP A 146 -2.22 -11.58 10.91
N LEU A 147 -3.03 -10.87 10.12
CA LEU A 147 -2.59 -9.74 9.31
C LEU A 147 -2.07 -8.62 10.22
N HIS A 148 -2.87 -8.18 11.21
CA HIS A 148 -2.48 -7.12 12.14
C HIS A 148 -1.22 -7.49 12.92
N PHE A 149 -1.15 -8.72 13.45
CA PHE A 149 0.05 -9.19 14.16
C PHE A 149 1.28 -9.26 13.26
N SER A 150 1.14 -9.71 12.01
CA SER A 150 2.25 -9.75 11.05
C SER A 150 2.78 -8.35 10.73
N MET A 151 1.91 -7.36 10.53
CA MET A 151 2.30 -5.97 10.27
C MET A 151 3.01 -5.34 11.47
N LEU A 152 2.48 -5.56 12.69
CA LEU A 152 3.11 -5.09 13.93
C LEU A 152 4.48 -5.74 14.14
N PHE A 153 4.61 -7.05 13.87
CA PHE A 153 5.87 -7.76 13.94
C PHE A 153 6.91 -7.19 12.95
N ILE A 154 6.53 -6.90 11.71
CA ILE A 154 7.44 -6.29 10.71
C ILE A 154 7.90 -4.90 11.17
N ILE A 155 6.99 -4.08 11.69
CA ILE A 155 7.32 -2.75 12.23
C ILE A 155 8.30 -2.89 13.40
N MET A 156 8.06 -3.82 14.33
CA MET A 156 8.93 -4.07 15.47
C MET A 156 10.31 -4.59 15.04
N ALA A 157 10.36 -5.60 14.17
CA ALA A 157 11.60 -6.21 13.70
C ALA A 157 12.48 -5.19 12.96
N THR A 158 11.89 -4.38 12.07
CA THR A 158 12.61 -3.31 11.36
C THR A 158 13.11 -2.20 12.31
N TYR A 159 12.33 -1.87 13.35
CA TYR A 159 12.78 -0.95 14.41
C TYR A 159 14.01 -1.50 15.17
N LEU A 160 13.98 -2.77 15.57
CA LEU A 160 15.10 -3.42 16.26
C LEU A 160 16.36 -3.50 15.38
N LEU A 161 16.21 -3.84 14.10
CA LEU A 161 17.32 -3.87 13.14
C LEU A 161 17.96 -2.50 12.90
N LYS A 162 17.16 -1.43 12.89
CA LYS A 162 17.64 -0.04 12.74
C LYS A 162 18.26 0.50 14.03
N SER A 163 17.83 0.02 15.18
CA SER A 163 18.40 0.36 16.48
C SER A 163 19.82 -0.21 16.66
N ASN A 164 20.16 -1.29 15.94
CA ASN A 164 21.47 -1.93 16.01
C ASN A 164 22.61 -0.94 15.59
N PRO A 165 23.60 -0.71 16.46
CA PRO A 165 24.68 0.27 16.21
C PRO A 165 25.52 -0.05 14.96
N ASN A 166 25.60 -1.32 14.54
CA ASN A 166 26.35 -1.71 13.33
C ASN A 166 25.69 -1.22 12.04
N THR A 167 24.36 -1.13 12.00
CA THR A 167 23.60 -0.59 10.86
C THR A 167 23.71 0.93 10.79
N LYS A 168 23.74 1.61 11.96
CA LYS A 168 24.03 3.06 12.04
C LYS A 168 25.41 3.40 11.50
N LYS A 169 26.45 2.62 11.86
CA LYS A 169 27.81 2.78 11.31
C LYS A 169 27.84 2.56 9.79
N LYS A 170 27.15 1.54 9.27
CA LYS A 170 27.08 1.28 7.82
C LYS A 170 26.39 2.42 7.06
N TYR A 171 25.26 2.93 7.57
CA TYR A 171 24.55 4.09 6.99
C TYR A 171 25.41 5.37 6.99
N GLN A 172 26.11 5.65 8.09
CA GLN A 172 27.03 6.79 8.18
C GLN A 172 28.19 6.66 7.18
N ARG A 173 28.78 5.47 7.05
CA ARG A 173 29.88 5.18 6.12
C ARG A 173 29.46 5.29 4.65
N THR A 174 28.24 4.88 4.30
CA THR A 174 27.70 5.05 2.93
C THR A 174 27.34 6.50 2.59
N LYS A 175 27.01 7.33 3.58
CA LYS A 175 26.59 8.73 3.37
C LYS A 175 27.79 9.71 3.40
N PHE A 176 28.86 9.33 4.10
CA PHE A 176 30.12 10.05 4.18
C PHE A 176 31.27 9.03 4.04
N PRO A 177 31.59 8.60 2.81
CA PRO A 177 32.72 7.71 2.58
C PRO A 177 34.02 8.39 3.06
N SER A 178 34.90 7.63 3.71
CA SER A 178 36.19 8.14 4.18
C SER A 178 37.07 8.54 2.99
N ASN A 179 37.76 9.68 3.09
CA ASN A 179 38.64 10.23 2.05
C ASN A 179 39.73 9.26 1.56
N ASP A 180 40.03 8.20 2.31
CA ASP A 180 41.00 7.17 1.92
C ASP A 180 40.46 6.21 0.83
N GLU A 181 39.14 6.00 0.74
CA GLU A 181 38.51 5.16 -0.29
C GLU A 181 38.35 5.90 -1.63
N GLN A 182 38.36 7.24 -1.62
CA GLN A 182 38.28 8.07 -2.84
C GLN A 182 39.60 8.22 -3.59
N LYS A 183 40.74 7.83 -2.98
CA LYS A 183 42.07 7.91 -3.59
C LYS A 183 42.50 6.63 -4.31
N MET A 184 41.65 5.61 -4.36
CA MET A 184 41.94 4.30 -4.96
C MET A 184 41.27 4.07 -6.32
N ASN A 185 40.63 5.10 -6.90
CA ASN A 185 40.11 5.08 -8.27
C ASN A 185 40.83 6.11 -9.14
#